data_AF-A0A1L8M9G2-F1
#
_entry.id   AF-A0A1L8M9G2-F1
#
_cell.length_a   1.000
_cell.length_b   1.000
_cell.length_c   1.000
_cell.angle_alpha   90.00
_cell.angle_beta   90.00
_cell.angle_gamma   90.00
#
_symmetry.space_group_name_H-M   'P 1'
#
loop_
_entity.id
_entity.type
_entity.pdbx_description
1 polymer ?
#
loop_
_entity_poly.entity_id
_entity_poly.type
_entity_poly.pdbx_seq_one_letter_code
_entity_poly.pdbx_strand_id
1 'polypeptide(L)'
;MSKNQLVLVLGMHRSGTSLVTSMVESNGFFCGKHPMQPSRDNPNGYWEDDHVVDINNRLLASLGYYWFSLVWLDLPTLQQSTEYKSLRDMAVNYINELLEESNKLVLKDPRFCILLPFWFDVLSSLDLDVKVVLVKRDFISTASSLVKRDHFDFEYAAQLIYLHWSAVVAFLPESIERILVTYEDISHNELGVRHKLKDFCGVKTLINDTLFQKELEHNVGVQKIECGFCWQQDMLRNFPDSRPDKEKIASLHAYYHALNVAYFQPLHRTYIINEIKNIADSLKGKRVILYGASELTSILIGQLSETIVLSVDYAASDTVSIDKYGTRFCSPQAISDVEHDIIFVGVLSREDEVRAIVSEYSNKPIIFAEALFLQHR
;
A
#
# COMPACT_ATOMS: atom_id res chain seq x y z
N MET A 1 -2.62 -19.26 -28.47
CA MET A 1 -2.00 -19.07 -27.15
C MET A 1 -0.51 -19.26 -27.33
N SER A 2 0.31 -18.40 -26.72
CA SER A 2 1.77 -18.54 -26.76
C SER A 2 2.19 -19.91 -26.24
N LYS A 3 3.34 -20.42 -26.70
CA LYS A 3 3.97 -21.62 -26.14
C LYS A 3 4.68 -21.33 -24.82
N ASN A 4 4.97 -20.06 -24.56
CA ASN A 4 5.62 -19.59 -23.35
C ASN A 4 4.57 -19.09 -22.38
N GLN A 5 4.63 -19.54 -21.13
CA GLN A 5 3.71 -19.16 -20.08
C GLN A 5 4.47 -18.51 -18.94
N LEU A 6 3.97 -17.39 -18.44
CA LEU A 6 4.50 -16.69 -17.28
C LEU A 6 3.41 -16.56 -16.22
N VAL A 7 3.69 -17.05 -15.01
CA VAL A 7 2.87 -16.80 -13.83
C VAL A 7 3.51 -15.67 -13.01
N LEU A 8 2.80 -14.56 -12.87
CA LEU A 8 3.15 -13.50 -11.93
C LEU A 8 2.44 -13.75 -10.59
N VAL A 9 3.21 -13.87 -9.52
CA VAL A 9 2.66 -13.96 -8.15
C VAL A 9 2.67 -12.57 -7.52
N LEU A 10 1.48 -12.02 -7.25
CA LEU A 10 1.30 -10.66 -6.72
C LEU A 10 0.72 -10.72 -5.32
N GLY A 11 1.35 -10.03 -4.38
CA GLY A 11 0.84 -9.89 -3.03
C GLY A 11 1.78 -9.05 -2.17
N MET A 12 1.22 -8.49 -1.09
CA MET A 12 2.01 -7.72 -0.13
C MET A 12 3.08 -8.61 0.52
N HIS A 13 4.21 -8.03 0.93
CA HIS A 13 5.17 -8.72 1.79
C HIS A 13 4.43 -9.37 2.97
N ARG A 14 4.84 -10.59 3.36
CA ARG A 14 4.27 -11.35 4.49
C ARG A 14 2.84 -11.86 4.27
N SER A 15 2.28 -11.78 3.06
CA SER A 15 0.98 -12.39 2.72
C SER A 15 1.05 -13.87 2.32
N GLY A 16 2.24 -14.47 2.29
CA GLY A 16 2.44 -15.86 1.85
C GLY A 16 2.80 -16.03 0.39
N THR A 17 3.25 -14.96 -0.29
CA THR A 17 3.67 -15.00 -1.70
C THR A 17 4.73 -16.07 -1.96
N SER A 18 5.76 -16.20 -1.12
CA SER A 18 6.80 -17.22 -1.28
C SER A 18 6.26 -18.65 -1.22
N LEU A 19 5.30 -18.93 -0.33
CA LEU A 19 4.65 -20.24 -0.24
C LEU A 19 3.88 -20.55 -1.53
N VAL A 20 3.10 -19.58 -2.03
CA VAL A 20 2.36 -19.74 -3.29
C VAL A 20 3.32 -19.91 -4.47
N THR A 21 4.41 -19.15 -4.53
CA THR A 21 5.42 -19.30 -5.58
C THR A 21 6.04 -20.70 -5.57
N SER A 22 6.37 -21.25 -4.40
CA SER A 22 6.88 -22.63 -4.28
C SER A 22 5.88 -23.68 -4.79
N MET A 23 4.57 -23.46 -4.59
CA MET A 23 3.54 -24.35 -5.13
C MET A 23 3.46 -24.29 -6.66
N VAL A 24 3.59 -23.09 -7.23
CA VAL A 24 3.62 -22.90 -8.69
C VAL A 24 4.90 -23.51 -9.28
N GLU A 25 6.06 -23.30 -8.66
CA GLU A 25 7.32 -23.95 -9.02
C GLU A 25 7.20 -25.48 -8.99
N SER A 26 6.56 -26.04 -7.96
CA SER A 26 6.31 -27.49 -7.87
C SER A 26 5.44 -28.06 -9.00
N ASN A 27 4.76 -27.21 -9.77
CA ASN A 27 4.03 -27.59 -10.99
C ASN A 27 4.91 -27.53 -12.26
N GLY A 28 6.22 -27.40 -12.11
CA GLY A 28 7.21 -27.39 -13.20
C GLY A 28 7.44 -26.00 -13.82
N PHE A 29 7.17 -24.93 -13.07
CA PHE A 29 7.55 -23.57 -13.47
C PHE A 29 8.95 -23.25 -12.97
N PHE A 30 9.71 -22.50 -13.75
CA PHE A 30 11.06 -22.08 -13.43
C PHE A 30 11.04 -20.72 -12.72
N CYS A 31 11.68 -20.62 -11.55
CA CYS A 31 11.65 -19.44 -10.68
C CYS A 31 12.81 -18.45 -10.89
N GLY A 32 13.46 -18.48 -12.06
CA GLY A 32 14.58 -17.61 -12.39
C GLY A 32 15.96 -18.24 -12.16
N LYS A 33 17.00 -17.54 -12.59
CA LYS A 33 18.40 -18.00 -12.56
C LYS A 33 19.13 -17.58 -11.29
N HIS A 34 18.68 -16.52 -10.64
CA HIS A 34 19.40 -15.87 -9.55
C HIS A 34 18.53 -15.81 -8.29
N PRO A 35 18.24 -16.97 -7.65
CA PRO A 35 17.37 -17.00 -6.49
C PRO A 35 17.99 -16.24 -5.31
N MET A 36 17.23 -15.27 -4.79
CA MET A 36 17.59 -14.52 -3.60
C MET A 36 17.80 -15.47 -2.42
N GLN A 37 18.91 -15.30 -1.72
CA GLN A 37 19.31 -16.20 -0.64
C GLN A 37 18.33 -16.15 0.55
N PRO A 38 18.04 -17.30 1.19
CA PRO A 38 17.26 -17.33 2.42
C PRO A 38 17.86 -16.47 3.53
N SER A 39 17.02 -15.97 4.43
CA SER A 39 17.45 -15.19 5.60
C SER A 39 16.70 -15.63 6.86
N ARG A 40 17.01 -15.02 8.02
CA ARG A 40 16.26 -15.27 9.26
C ARG A 40 14.78 -14.95 9.12
N ASP A 41 14.41 -13.98 8.29
CA ASP A 41 13.02 -13.56 8.11
C ASP A 41 12.24 -14.47 7.16
N ASN A 42 12.94 -15.27 6.36
CA ASN A 42 12.37 -16.27 5.48
C ASN A 42 13.35 -17.45 5.27
N PRO A 43 13.39 -18.41 6.22
CA PRO A 43 14.37 -19.50 6.19
C PRO A 43 14.22 -20.44 5.00
N ASN A 44 13.02 -20.55 4.44
CA ASN A 44 12.75 -21.41 3.29
C ASN A 44 13.19 -20.78 1.96
N GLY A 45 13.60 -19.50 1.97
CA GLY A 45 13.95 -18.75 0.77
C GLY A 45 12.83 -17.85 0.28
N TYR A 46 13.19 -16.84 -0.51
CA TYR A 46 12.23 -15.85 -0.95
C TYR A 46 11.49 -16.29 -2.21
N TRP A 47 12.06 -17.10 -3.09
CA TRP A 47 11.55 -17.26 -4.47
C TRP A 47 11.44 -15.90 -5.20
N GLU A 48 12.30 -14.95 -4.81
CA GLU A 48 12.58 -13.72 -5.55
C GLU A 48 13.82 -13.96 -6.41
N ASP A 49 13.87 -13.36 -7.59
CA ASP A 49 15.05 -13.37 -8.46
C ASP A 49 15.82 -12.05 -8.29
N ASP A 50 17.10 -12.11 -7.94
CA ASP A 50 17.91 -10.95 -7.57
C ASP A 50 18.04 -9.92 -8.71
N HIS A 51 18.01 -10.35 -9.98
CA HIS A 51 18.04 -9.40 -11.11
C HIS A 51 16.71 -8.66 -11.24
N VAL A 52 15.59 -9.35 -11.04
CA VAL A 52 14.26 -8.72 -10.99
C VAL A 52 14.17 -7.74 -9.83
N VAL A 53 14.67 -8.12 -8.65
CA VAL A 53 14.71 -7.27 -7.46
C VAL A 53 15.58 -6.02 -7.70
N ASP A 54 16.74 -6.16 -8.36
CA ASP A 54 17.60 -5.04 -8.72
C ASP A 54 16.89 -4.05 -9.64
N ILE A 55 16.25 -4.54 -10.72
CA ILE A 55 15.45 -3.70 -11.63
C ILE A 55 14.37 -2.94 -10.84
N ASN A 56 13.64 -3.63 -9.98
CA ASN A 56 12.59 -3.00 -9.16
C ASN A 56 13.15 -1.93 -8.21
N ASN A 57 14.26 -2.21 -7.54
CA ASN A 57 14.88 -1.25 -6.63
C ASN A 57 15.43 -0.03 -7.40
N ARG A 58 16.03 -0.22 -8.58
CA ARG A 58 16.53 0.88 -9.42
C ARG A 58 15.40 1.75 -9.97
N LEU A 59 14.25 1.16 -10.34
CA LEU A 59 13.06 1.91 -10.74
C LEU A 59 12.49 2.74 -9.59
N LEU A 60 12.40 2.17 -8.38
CA LEU A 60 11.92 2.93 -7.22
C LEU A 60 12.92 4.03 -6.83
N ALA A 61 14.21 3.72 -6.84
CA ALA A 61 15.27 4.68 -6.51
C ALA A 61 15.35 5.85 -7.50
N SER A 62 15.07 5.63 -8.79
CA SER A 62 15.01 6.73 -9.78
C SER A 62 13.89 7.73 -9.50
N LEU A 63 12.92 7.35 -8.68
CA LEU A 63 11.83 8.19 -8.17
C LEU A 63 12.06 8.66 -6.72
N GLY A 64 13.19 8.30 -6.09
CA GLY A 64 13.47 8.60 -4.68
C GLY A 64 12.69 7.73 -3.68
N TYR A 65 12.20 6.57 -4.12
CA TYR A 65 11.40 5.66 -3.31
C TYR A 65 12.11 4.34 -3.00
N TYR A 66 11.56 3.63 -2.02
CA TYR A 66 11.96 2.29 -1.59
C TYR A 66 10.74 1.38 -1.57
N TRP A 67 10.95 0.07 -1.32
CA TRP A 67 9.87 -0.91 -1.24
C TRP A 67 8.81 -0.58 -0.18
N PHE A 68 9.22 0.11 0.88
CA PHE A 68 8.35 0.53 1.98
C PHE A 68 7.88 1.97 1.84
N SER A 69 8.10 2.65 0.71
CA SER A 69 7.57 4.00 0.53
C SER A 69 6.05 3.95 0.31
N LEU A 70 5.31 4.78 1.05
CA LEU A 70 3.91 5.05 0.80
C LEU A 70 3.79 5.95 -0.43
N VAL A 71 3.66 5.35 -1.61
CA VAL A 71 3.54 6.07 -2.87
C VAL A 71 2.49 5.43 -3.75
N TRP A 72 1.73 6.28 -4.45
CA TRP A 72 0.93 5.88 -5.60
C TRP A 72 1.75 6.11 -6.87
N LEU A 73 1.98 5.07 -7.67
CA LEU A 73 2.86 5.19 -8.84
C LEU A 73 2.28 6.17 -9.88
N ASP A 74 3.04 7.21 -10.19
CA ASP A 74 2.79 8.11 -11.32
C ASP A 74 3.53 7.59 -12.57
N LEU A 75 2.79 6.90 -13.43
CA LEU A 75 3.34 6.26 -14.63
C LEU A 75 4.00 7.28 -15.59
N PRO A 76 3.37 8.43 -15.93
CA PRO A 76 4.02 9.49 -16.70
C PRO A 76 5.39 9.91 -16.15
N THR A 77 5.51 10.13 -14.84
CA THR A 77 6.80 10.48 -14.22
C THR A 77 7.80 9.34 -14.32
N LEU A 78 7.36 8.10 -14.08
CA LEU A 78 8.21 6.93 -14.20
C LEU A 78 8.77 6.78 -15.63
N GLN A 79 7.93 6.95 -16.65
CA GLN A 79 8.33 6.86 -18.07
C GLN A 79 9.30 7.98 -18.50
N GLN A 80 9.25 9.13 -17.83
CA GLN A 80 10.18 10.24 -18.07
C GLN A 80 11.51 10.07 -17.32
N SER A 81 11.61 9.12 -16.39
CA SER A 81 12.87 8.85 -15.69
C SER A 81 13.96 8.41 -16.68
N THR A 82 15.18 8.91 -16.48
CA THR A 82 16.31 8.62 -17.37
C THR A 82 16.66 7.13 -17.42
N GLU A 83 16.32 6.39 -16.36
CA GLU A 83 16.56 4.95 -16.24
C GLU A 83 15.46 4.09 -16.89
N TYR A 84 14.27 4.62 -17.18
CA TYR A 84 13.12 3.81 -17.59
C TYR A 84 13.43 2.91 -18.78
N LYS A 85 13.96 3.50 -19.85
CA LYS A 85 14.25 2.77 -21.09
C LYS A 85 15.34 1.71 -20.89
N SER A 86 16.42 2.05 -20.18
CA SER A 86 17.52 1.11 -19.96
C SER A 86 17.08 -0.08 -19.10
N LEU A 87 16.27 0.19 -18.06
CA LEU A 87 15.71 -0.85 -17.18
C LEU A 87 14.66 -1.70 -17.89
N ARG A 88 13.84 -1.11 -18.75
CA ARG A 88 12.89 -1.83 -19.60
C ARG A 88 13.63 -2.79 -20.55
N ASP A 89 14.66 -2.31 -21.25
CA ASP A 89 15.47 -3.13 -22.16
C ASP A 89 16.18 -4.26 -21.40
N MET A 90 16.72 -3.96 -20.21
CA MET A 90 17.30 -4.96 -19.30
C MET A 90 16.29 -6.03 -18.89
N ALA A 91 15.06 -5.63 -18.50
CA ALA A 91 14.00 -6.56 -18.13
C ALA A 91 13.55 -7.46 -19.29
N VAL A 92 13.38 -6.88 -20.49
CA VAL A 92 13.04 -7.64 -21.71
C VAL A 92 14.10 -8.68 -22.03
N ASN A 93 15.38 -8.28 -22.02
CA ASN A 93 16.48 -9.20 -22.28
C ASN A 93 16.54 -10.30 -21.24
N TYR A 94 16.42 -9.96 -19.96
CA TYR A 94 16.48 -10.95 -18.90
C TYR A 94 15.33 -11.97 -18.97
N ILE A 95 14.10 -11.54 -19.26
CA ILE A 95 13.00 -12.48 -19.42
C ILE A 95 13.23 -13.39 -20.63
N ASN A 96 13.75 -12.89 -21.75
CA ASN A 96 14.12 -13.75 -22.88
C ASN A 96 15.19 -14.78 -22.51
N GLU A 97 16.21 -14.40 -21.73
CA GLU A 97 17.23 -15.33 -21.21
C GLU A 97 16.64 -16.41 -20.28
N LEU A 98 15.57 -16.11 -19.55
CA LEU A 98 14.84 -17.11 -18.76
C LEU A 98 14.01 -18.04 -19.66
N LEU A 99 13.41 -17.49 -20.72
CA LEU A 99 12.62 -18.24 -21.69
C LEU A 99 13.46 -19.22 -22.53
N GLU A 100 14.76 -18.97 -22.67
CA GLU A 100 15.71 -19.91 -23.26
C GLU A 100 15.90 -21.17 -22.40
N GLU A 101 15.77 -21.07 -21.07
CA GLU A 101 15.88 -22.22 -20.16
C GLU A 101 14.57 -22.98 -20.01
N SER A 102 13.44 -22.26 -19.97
CA SER A 102 12.13 -22.84 -19.71
C SER A 102 11.02 -22.02 -20.37
N ASN A 103 10.09 -22.71 -21.04
CA ASN A 103 8.89 -22.09 -21.57
C ASN A 103 7.80 -21.87 -20.50
N LYS A 104 8.06 -22.20 -19.23
CA LYS A 104 7.17 -21.97 -18.09
C LYS A 104 7.93 -21.24 -17.00
N LEU A 105 7.59 -19.97 -16.78
CA LEU A 105 8.25 -19.10 -15.82
C LEU A 105 7.30 -18.71 -14.69
N VAL A 106 7.83 -18.60 -13.47
CA VAL A 106 7.14 -17.95 -12.36
C VAL A 106 8.02 -16.83 -11.83
N LEU A 107 7.48 -15.62 -11.74
CA LEU A 107 8.18 -14.47 -11.17
C LEU A 107 7.40 -13.94 -9.97
N LYS A 108 8.13 -13.57 -8.93
CA LYS A 108 7.57 -12.98 -7.72
C LYS A 108 8.51 -11.90 -7.17
N ASP A 109 7.96 -10.73 -6.97
CA ASP A 109 8.48 -9.67 -6.11
C ASP A 109 7.27 -8.87 -5.61
N PRO A 110 7.09 -8.63 -4.30
CA PRO A 110 5.97 -7.82 -3.80
C PRO A 110 5.89 -6.42 -4.42
N ARG A 111 7.03 -5.85 -4.86
CA ARG A 111 7.09 -4.55 -5.56
C ARG A 111 6.40 -4.58 -6.92
N PHE A 112 6.19 -5.77 -7.52
CA PHE A 112 5.37 -5.90 -8.72
C PHE A 112 3.99 -5.29 -8.53
N CYS A 113 3.41 -5.37 -7.32
CA CYS A 113 2.11 -4.76 -7.04
C CYS A 113 2.09 -3.26 -7.37
N ILE A 114 3.16 -2.53 -7.02
CA ILE A 114 3.30 -1.09 -7.27
C ILE A 114 3.76 -0.84 -8.71
N LEU A 115 4.70 -1.65 -9.20
CA LEU A 115 5.36 -1.49 -10.50
C LEU A 115 4.64 -2.18 -11.66
N LEU A 116 3.38 -2.64 -11.46
CA LEU A 116 2.60 -3.34 -12.48
C LEU A 116 2.60 -2.65 -13.85
N PRO A 117 2.39 -1.31 -13.95
CA PRO A 117 2.44 -0.64 -15.23
C PRO A 117 3.76 -0.82 -16.00
N PHE A 118 4.92 -0.77 -15.31
CA PHE A 118 6.22 -1.02 -15.92
C PHE A 118 6.35 -2.48 -16.40
N TRP A 119 5.97 -3.44 -15.56
CA TRP A 119 6.11 -4.84 -15.91
C TRP A 119 5.16 -5.25 -17.03
N PHE A 120 3.95 -4.69 -17.11
CA PHE A 120 3.07 -4.96 -18.26
C PHE A 120 3.57 -4.30 -19.55
N ASP A 121 4.25 -3.16 -19.50
CA ASP A 121 4.95 -2.62 -20.67
C ASP A 121 6.04 -3.60 -21.15
N VAL A 122 6.88 -4.11 -20.24
CA VAL A 122 7.89 -5.15 -20.56
C VAL A 122 7.24 -6.40 -21.16
N LEU A 123 6.26 -6.98 -20.46
CA LEU A 123 5.63 -8.25 -20.85
C LEU A 123 4.84 -8.15 -22.15
N SER A 124 4.25 -6.98 -22.45
CA SER A 124 3.53 -6.77 -23.71
C SER A 124 4.42 -6.83 -24.95
N SER A 125 5.74 -6.69 -24.79
CA SER A 125 6.71 -6.82 -25.88
C SER A 125 7.25 -8.24 -26.09
N LEU A 126 6.73 -9.22 -25.34
CA LEU A 126 7.14 -10.62 -25.37
C LEU A 126 5.97 -11.53 -25.78
N ASP A 127 6.25 -12.64 -26.46
CA ASP A 127 5.24 -13.64 -26.79
C ASP A 127 4.96 -14.54 -25.58
N LEU A 128 4.14 -14.07 -24.63
CA LEU A 128 3.83 -14.75 -23.38
C LEU A 128 2.32 -14.93 -23.15
N ASP A 129 1.93 -16.11 -22.68
CA ASP A 129 0.67 -16.34 -21.97
C ASP A 129 0.86 -15.94 -20.50
N VAL A 130 0.49 -14.71 -20.15
CA VAL A 130 0.64 -14.17 -18.80
C VAL A 130 -0.59 -14.51 -17.97
N LYS A 131 -0.37 -15.19 -16.83
CA LYS A 131 -1.37 -15.47 -15.80
C LYS A 131 -0.96 -14.84 -14.47
N VAL A 132 -1.94 -14.47 -13.66
CA VAL A 132 -1.69 -13.82 -12.37
C VAL A 132 -2.26 -14.62 -11.21
N VAL A 133 -1.45 -14.87 -10.19
CA VAL A 133 -1.90 -15.41 -8.90
C VAL A 133 -1.84 -14.29 -7.88
N LEU A 134 -3.01 -13.84 -7.44
CA LEU A 134 -3.16 -12.86 -6.37
C LEU A 134 -3.07 -13.58 -5.02
N VAL A 135 -2.21 -13.09 -4.13
CA VAL A 135 -1.97 -13.69 -2.81
C VAL A 135 -2.39 -12.72 -1.73
N LYS A 136 -3.42 -13.12 -0.98
CA LYS A 136 -3.98 -12.36 0.13
C LYS A 136 -3.75 -13.11 1.43
N ARG A 137 -3.56 -12.35 2.50
CA ARG A 137 -3.67 -12.80 3.88
C ARG A 137 -4.51 -11.77 4.60
N ASP A 138 -5.13 -12.14 5.70
CA ASP A 138 -5.74 -11.18 6.62
C ASP A 138 -4.79 -9.98 6.86
N PHE A 139 -5.31 -8.77 6.66
CA PHE A 139 -4.48 -7.57 6.65
C PHE A 139 -3.93 -7.25 8.05
N ILE A 140 -4.64 -7.59 9.13
CA ILE A 140 -4.18 -7.40 10.50
C ILE A 140 -3.00 -8.34 10.78
N SER A 141 -3.11 -9.59 10.34
CA SER A 141 -2.04 -10.60 10.46
C SER A 141 -0.81 -10.23 9.64
N THR A 142 -1.02 -9.66 8.45
CA THR A 142 0.04 -9.13 7.58
C THR A 142 0.72 -7.93 8.24
N ALA A 143 -0.05 -6.96 8.72
CA ALA A 143 0.45 -5.78 9.41
C ALA A 143 1.26 -6.16 10.65
N SER A 144 0.75 -7.09 11.47
CA SER A 144 1.45 -7.61 12.65
C SER A 144 2.81 -8.22 12.29
N SER A 145 2.90 -8.95 11.17
CA SER A 145 4.17 -9.51 10.71
C SER A 145 5.15 -8.44 10.23
N LEU A 146 4.66 -7.37 9.59
CA LEU A 146 5.50 -6.25 9.13
C LEU A 146 6.02 -5.44 10.32
N VAL A 147 5.14 -5.15 11.28
CA VAL A 147 5.47 -4.49 12.57
C VAL A 147 6.58 -5.25 13.29
N LYS A 148 6.47 -6.59 13.36
CA LYS A 148 7.47 -7.43 14.03
C LYS A 148 8.82 -7.46 13.30
N ARG A 149 8.81 -7.55 11.96
CA ARG A 149 10.02 -7.72 11.14
C ARG A 149 10.76 -6.41 10.93
N ASP A 150 10.05 -5.40 10.46
CA ASP A 150 10.63 -4.13 10.00
C ASP A 150 10.53 -3.03 11.06
N HIS A 151 10.07 -3.41 12.25
CA HIS A 151 9.75 -2.51 13.35
C HIS A 151 8.65 -1.50 13.04
N PHE A 152 7.89 -1.67 11.95
CA PHE A 152 6.80 -0.76 11.53
C PHE A 152 5.74 -0.56 12.62
N ASP A 153 4.91 0.47 12.49
CA ASP A 153 3.69 0.62 13.28
C ASP A 153 2.50 0.16 12.44
N PHE A 154 1.39 -0.15 13.11
CA PHE A 154 0.22 -0.72 12.47
C PHE A 154 -0.41 0.18 11.39
N GLU A 155 -0.30 1.50 11.50
CA GLU A 155 -0.83 2.42 10.50
C GLU A 155 0.00 2.37 9.24
N TYR A 156 1.31 2.55 9.37
CA TYR A 156 2.19 2.51 8.23
C TYR A 156 2.08 1.17 7.49
N ALA A 157 2.02 0.08 8.25
CA ALA A 157 1.81 -1.25 7.69
C ALA A 157 0.44 -1.35 6.98
N ALA A 158 -0.64 -0.80 7.53
CA ALA A 158 -1.95 -0.78 6.88
C ALA A 158 -1.94 0.05 5.59
N GLN A 159 -1.29 1.21 5.59
CA GLN A 159 -1.15 2.06 4.40
C GLN A 159 -0.31 1.37 3.31
N LEU A 160 0.76 0.66 3.69
CA LEU A 160 1.53 -0.17 2.76
C LEU A 160 0.66 -1.24 2.11
N ILE A 161 -0.06 -2.02 2.93
CA ILE A 161 -0.96 -3.08 2.44
C ILE A 161 -2.01 -2.48 1.50
N TYR A 162 -2.66 -1.40 1.92
CA TYR A 162 -3.68 -0.72 1.14
C TYR A 162 -3.13 -0.26 -0.22
N LEU A 163 -2.01 0.47 -0.25
CA LEU A 163 -1.42 0.95 -1.51
C LEU A 163 -0.99 -0.18 -2.45
N HIS A 164 -0.40 -1.28 -1.93
CA HIS A 164 -0.04 -2.43 -2.77
C HIS A 164 -1.27 -3.08 -3.40
N TRP A 165 -2.32 -3.31 -2.62
CA TRP A 165 -3.56 -3.94 -3.10
C TRP A 165 -4.35 -3.02 -4.03
N SER A 166 -4.41 -1.73 -3.71
CA SER A 166 -5.03 -0.71 -4.55
C SER A 166 -4.31 -0.57 -5.88
N ALA A 167 -2.97 -0.63 -5.91
CA ALA A 167 -2.19 -0.62 -7.14
C ALA A 167 -2.48 -1.86 -8.01
N VAL A 168 -2.58 -3.05 -7.40
CA VAL A 168 -2.98 -4.27 -8.12
C VAL A 168 -4.36 -4.10 -8.77
N VAL A 169 -5.37 -3.67 -8.01
CA VAL A 169 -6.73 -3.50 -8.55
C VAL A 169 -6.78 -2.41 -9.63
N ALA A 170 -6.01 -1.33 -9.46
CA ALA A 170 -6.02 -0.21 -10.40
C ALA A 170 -5.25 -0.47 -11.70
N PHE A 171 -4.20 -1.30 -11.65
CA PHE A 171 -3.24 -1.43 -12.76
C PHE A 171 -3.19 -2.82 -13.40
N LEU A 172 -3.78 -3.85 -12.79
CA LEU A 172 -3.85 -5.17 -13.40
C LEU A 172 -4.91 -5.20 -14.53
N PRO A 173 -4.53 -5.32 -15.82
CA PRO A 173 -5.48 -5.20 -16.93
C PRO A 173 -6.53 -6.31 -16.88
N GLU A 174 -7.82 -5.99 -16.98
CA GLU A 174 -8.94 -6.96 -16.89
C GLU A 174 -8.83 -8.16 -17.83
N SER A 175 -8.18 -8.00 -18.98
CA SER A 175 -7.92 -9.06 -19.96
C SER A 175 -6.98 -10.17 -19.47
N ILE A 176 -6.23 -9.93 -18.40
CA ILE A 176 -5.30 -10.91 -17.83
C ILE A 176 -6.04 -11.87 -16.90
N GLU A 177 -5.95 -13.17 -17.22
CA GLU A 177 -6.50 -14.25 -16.41
C GLU A 177 -5.86 -14.26 -15.02
N ARG A 178 -6.68 -14.32 -13.97
CA ARG A 178 -6.20 -14.26 -12.59
C ARG A 178 -6.98 -15.16 -11.65
N ILE A 179 -6.33 -15.60 -10.57
CA ILE A 179 -6.95 -16.33 -9.47
C ILE A 179 -6.51 -15.72 -8.13
N LEU A 180 -7.42 -15.70 -7.14
CA LEU A 180 -7.10 -15.34 -5.76
C LEU A 180 -6.79 -16.60 -4.95
N VAL A 181 -5.67 -16.57 -4.22
CA VAL A 181 -5.30 -17.55 -3.21
C VAL A 181 -5.14 -16.82 -1.88
N THR A 182 -5.82 -17.30 -0.84
CA THR A 182 -5.63 -16.77 0.51
C THR A 182 -4.67 -17.66 1.31
N TYR A 183 -3.86 -17.05 2.16
CA TYR A 183 -2.98 -17.78 3.09
C TYR A 183 -3.81 -18.69 4.01
N GLU A 184 -4.98 -18.21 4.42
CA GLU A 184 -5.93 -18.94 5.23
C GLU A 184 -6.43 -20.19 4.50
N ASP A 185 -6.79 -20.12 3.22
CA ASP A 185 -7.18 -21.31 2.44
C ASP A 185 -6.07 -22.36 2.38
N ILE A 186 -4.81 -21.92 2.26
CA ILE A 186 -3.65 -22.83 2.25
C ILE A 186 -3.52 -23.53 3.60
N SER A 187 -3.63 -22.79 4.71
CA SER A 187 -3.56 -23.36 6.05
C SER A 187 -4.67 -24.39 6.31
N HIS A 188 -5.87 -24.18 5.74
CA HIS A 188 -7.00 -25.08 5.92
C HIS A 188 -6.98 -26.29 4.98
N ASN A 189 -6.63 -26.11 3.70
CA ASN A 189 -6.66 -27.16 2.69
C ASN A 189 -5.61 -26.94 1.60
N GLU A 190 -4.34 -27.15 1.96
CA GLU A 190 -3.20 -27.02 1.04
C GLU A 190 -3.41 -27.81 -0.26
N LEU A 191 -3.77 -29.10 -0.17
CA LEU A 191 -3.95 -29.95 -1.36
C LEU A 191 -5.01 -29.39 -2.31
N GLY A 192 -6.12 -28.89 -1.77
CA GLY A 192 -7.17 -28.23 -2.56
C GLY A 192 -6.68 -26.99 -3.29
N VAL A 193 -5.89 -26.13 -2.61
CA VAL A 193 -5.29 -24.94 -3.25
C VAL A 193 -4.31 -25.35 -4.35
N ARG A 194 -3.48 -26.37 -4.11
CA ARG A 194 -2.52 -26.87 -5.10
C ARG A 194 -3.20 -27.43 -6.34
N HIS A 195 -4.31 -28.16 -6.18
CA HIS A 195 -5.15 -28.59 -7.32
C HIS A 195 -5.71 -27.41 -8.11
N LYS A 196 -6.25 -26.38 -7.43
CA LYS A 196 -6.73 -25.16 -8.10
C LYS A 196 -5.62 -24.47 -8.90
N LEU A 197 -4.43 -24.31 -8.33
CA LEU A 197 -3.27 -23.73 -9.01
C LEU A 197 -2.83 -24.59 -10.21
N LYS A 198 -2.82 -25.91 -10.08
CA LYS A 198 -2.49 -26.85 -11.16
C LYS A 198 -3.45 -26.71 -12.34
N ASP A 199 -4.76 -26.66 -12.07
CA ASP A 199 -5.78 -26.50 -13.10
C ASP A 199 -5.72 -25.11 -13.75
N PHE A 200 -5.55 -24.05 -12.96
CA PHE A 200 -5.36 -22.68 -13.46
C PHE A 200 -4.14 -22.55 -14.37
N CYS A 201 -3.03 -23.20 -14.02
CA CYS A 201 -1.81 -23.20 -14.83
C CYS A 201 -1.86 -24.22 -16.00
N GLY A 202 -2.92 -25.01 -16.15
CA GLY A 202 -3.03 -26.03 -17.19
C GLY A 202 -1.99 -27.16 -17.09
N VAL A 203 -1.57 -27.52 -15.87
CA VAL A 203 -0.57 -28.56 -15.61
C VAL A 203 -1.22 -29.92 -15.41
N LYS A 204 -0.65 -31.00 -15.97
CA LYS A 204 -1.25 -32.35 -15.97
C LYS A 204 -1.08 -33.12 -14.67
N THR A 205 0.06 -32.96 -14.00
CA THR A 205 0.46 -33.79 -12.84
C THR A 205 0.83 -32.90 -11.67
N LEU A 206 0.35 -33.25 -10.48
CA LEU A 206 0.76 -32.60 -9.22
C LEU A 206 1.92 -33.38 -8.61
N ILE A 207 2.95 -32.70 -8.11
CA ILE A 207 3.96 -33.32 -7.24
C ILE A 207 3.40 -33.40 -5.82
N ASN A 208 3.38 -34.56 -5.18
CA ASN A 208 2.77 -34.73 -3.84
C ASN A 208 3.76 -34.46 -2.69
N ASP A 209 4.18 -33.22 -2.50
CA ASP A 209 4.94 -32.80 -1.30
C ASP A 209 4.17 -31.75 -0.49
N THR A 210 4.09 -31.89 0.83
CA THR A 210 3.50 -30.88 1.72
C THR A 210 4.49 -29.73 1.89
N LEU A 211 4.09 -28.53 1.47
CA LEU A 211 4.94 -27.33 1.49
C LEU A 211 4.57 -26.38 2.63
N PHE A 212 3.34 -26.47 3.16
CA PHE A 212 2.92 -25.66 4.30
C PHE A 212 3.56 -26.13 5.60
N GLN A 213 4.23 -25.21 6.30
CA GLN A 213 4.84 -25.46 7.60
C GLN A 213 4.19 -24.58 8.67
N LYS A 214 3.45 -25.21 9.58
CA LYS A 214 2.72 -24.52 10.66
C LYS A 214 3.63 -23.73 11.59
N GLU A 215 4.89 -24.15 11.74
CA GLU A 215 5.91 -23.50 12.58
C GLU A 215 6.33 -22.10 12.08
N LEU A 216 6.07 -21.80 10.81
CA LEU A 216 6.31 -20.49 10.20
C LEU A 216 5.11 -19.54 10.33
N GLU A 217 4.00 -19.98 10.96
CA GLU A 217 2.90 -19.12 11.34
C GLU A 217 3.27 -18.25 12.55
N HIS A 218 3.89 -17.10 12.30
CA HIS A 218 4.41 -16.26 13.38
C HIS A 218 3.37 -15.48 14.21
N ASN A 219 2.07 -15.58 13.90
CA ASN A 219 1.02 -14.74 14.50
C ASN A 219 -0.26 -15.55 14.81
N VAL A 220 -0.24 -16.35 15.88
CA VAL A 220 -1.47 -16.88 16.50
C VAL A 220 -1.81 -16.00 17.70
N GLY A 221 -2.93 -15.27 17.64
CA GLY A 221 -3.52 -14.60 18.82
C GLY A 221 -3.30 -13.09 18.97
N VAL A 222 -3.17 -12.33 17.89
CA VAL A 222 -3.13 -10.85 18.01
C VAL A 222 -4.53 -10.33 18.39
N GLN A 223 -4.62 -9.49 19.43
CA GLN A 223 -5.82 -8.69 19.70
C GLN A 223 -6.25 -7.96 18.43
N LYS A 224 -7.55 -7.85 18.14
CA LYS A 224 -8.06 -7.07 17.00
C LYS A 224 -7.68 -5.59 17.17
N ILE A 225 -6.52 -5.21 16.69
CA ILE A 225 -6.11 -3.83 16.51
C ILE A 225 -6.77 -3.39 15.20
N GLU A 226 -7.71 -2.44 15.27
CA GLU A 226 -8.17 -1.74 14.07
C GLU A 226 -6.99 -0.89 13.56
N CYS A 227 -6.63 -1.03 12.28
CA CYS A 227 -5.60 -0.24 11.63
C CYS A 227 -6.03 0.15 10.21
N GLY A 228 -5.49 1.26 9.71
CA GLY A 228 -5.94 1.87 8.47
C GLY A 228 -7.22 2.70 8.66
N PHE A 229 -7.47 3.60 7.72
CA PHE A 229 -8.64 4.49 7.77
C PHE A 229 -9.95 3.70 7.67
N CYS A 230 -11.03 4.26 8.22
CA CYS A 230 -12.38 3.65 8.15
C CYS A 230 -12.80 3.36 6.70
N TRP A 231 -12.57 4.33 5.80
CA TRP A 231 -12.88 4.19 4.39
C TRP A 231 -12.04 3.16 3.64
N GLN A 232 -10.88 2.76 4.17
CA GLN A 232 -10.02 1.73 3.58
C GLN A 232 -10.48 0.32 3.93
N GLN A 233 -11.33 0.16 4.95
CA GLN A 233 -11.68 -1.14 5.52
C GLN A 233 -12.36 -2.07 4.51
N ASP A 234 -13.22 -1.53 3.64
CA ASP A 234 -13.85 -2.33 2.59
C ASP A 234 -12.80 -2.97 1.68
N MET A 235 -11.88 -2.15 1.14
CA MET A 235 -10.77 -2.62 0.32
C MET A 235 -9.86 -3.63 1.04
N LEU A 236 -9.48 -3.35 2.29
CA LEU A 236 -8.63 -4.23 3.08
C LEU A 236 -9.30 -5.57 3.42
N ARG A 237 -10.63 -5.63 3.46
CA ARG A 237 -11.37 -6.87 3.73
C ARG A 237 -11.72 -7.63 2.47
N ASN A 238 -12.02 -6.92 1.39
CA ASN A 238 -12.64 -7.47 0.20
C ASN A 238 -11.73 -7.44 -1.04
N PHE A 239 -10.44 -7.07 -0.90
CA PHE A 239 -9.45 -7.25 -1.98
C PHE A 239 -9.55 -8.67 -2.58
N PRO A 240 -9.56 -8.81 -3.92
CA PRO A 240 -9.39 -7.79 -4.95
C PRO A 240 -10.70 -7.17 -5.50
N ASP A 241 -11.85 -7.50 -4.92
CA ASP A 241 -13.16 -7.18 -5.51
C ASP A 241 -13.63 -5.75 -5.21
N SER A 242 -13.01 -5.08 -4.24
CA SER A 242 -13.25 -3.67 -3.92
C SER A 242 -12.41 -2.73 -4.78
N ARG A 243 -12.96 -1.55 -5.09
CA ARG A 243 -12.26 -0.52 -5.86
C ARG A 243 -11.49 0.43 -4.94
N PRO A 244 -10.26 0.84 -5.32
CA PRO A 244 -9.54 1.86 -4.58
C PRO A 244 -10.15 3.25 -4.82
N ASP A 245 -10.24 4.05 -3.76
CA ASP A 245 -10.61 5.47 -3.85
C ASP A 245 -9.36 6.29 -4.21
N LYS A 246 -9.19 6.55 -5.51
CA LYS A 246 -8.02 7.27 -6.04
C LYS A 246 -7.99 8.74 -5.61
N GLU A 247 -9.15 9.36 -5.44
CA GLU A 247 -9.25 10.76 -5.00
C GLU A 247 -8.81 10.89 -3.55
N LYS A 248 -9.25 9.99 -2.67
CA LYS A 248 -8.74 9.94 -1.29
C LYS A 248 -7.26 9.55 -1.23
N ILE A 249 -6.78 8.63 -2.06
CA ILE A 249 -5.33 8.34 -2.15
C ILE A 249 -4.54 9.60 -2.52
N ALA A 250 -5.04 10.41 -3.46
CA ALA A 250 -4.38 11.64 -3.88
C ALA A 250 -4.41 12.72 -2.78
N SER A 251 -5.51 12.84 -2.03
CA SER A 251 -5.59 13.79 -0.91
C SER A 251 -4.64 13.44 0.25
N LEU A 252 -4.22 12.18 0.35
CA LEU A 252 -3.25 11.70 1.33
C LEU A 252 -1.78 11.98 1.00
N HIS A 253 -1.46 12.63 -0.13
CA HIS A 253 -0.07 12.81 -0.57
C HIS A 253 0.88 13.28 0.55
N ALA A 254 0.46 14.28 1.33
CA ALA A 254 1.33 14.83 2.37
C ALA A 254 1.30 14.03 3.69
N TYR A 255 0.21 13.32 3.99
CA TYR A 255 0.21 12.26 5.01
C TYR A 255 1.26 11.18 4.70
N TYR A 256 1.24 10.66 3.47
CA TYR A 256 2.21 9.68 3.02
C TYR A 256 3.64 10.23 2.99
N HIS A 257 3.83 11.49 2.59
CA HIS A 257 5.12 12.15 2.64
C HIS A 257 5.68 12.20 4.08
N ALA A 258 4.88 12.68 5.03
CA ALA A 258 5.30 12.79 6.43
C ALA A 258 5.62 11.43 7.04
N LEU A 259 4.81 10.41 6.76
CA LEU A 259 5.09 9.04 7.18
C LEU A 259 6.37 8.51 6.54
N ASN A 260 6.60 8.73 5.25
CA ASN A 260 7.86 8.34 4.61
C ASN A 260 9.07 9.00 5.29
N VAL A 261 9.02 10.31 5.55
CA VAL A 261 10.09 11.04 6.26
C VAL A 261 10.32 10.47 7.67
N ALA A 262 9.25 10.20 8.42
CA ALA A 262 9.36 9.64 9.77
C ALA A 262 10.01 8.25 9.78
N TYR A 263 9.78 7.44 8.74
CA TYR A 263 10.38 6.12 8.60
C TYR A 263 11.81 6.16 8.05
N PHE A 264 12.19 7.24 7.36
CA PHE A 264 13.59 7.48 6.97
C PHE A 264 14.44 8.07 8.12
N GLN A 265 13.82 8.62 9.17
CA GLN A 265 14.49 9.24 10.33
C GLN A 265 14.03 8.62 11.67
N PRO A 266 14.69 7.56 12.18
CA PRO A 266 14.16 6.68 13.23
C PRO A 266 13.76 7.33 14.57
N LEU A 267 14.43 8.43 14.98
CA LEU A 267 14.21 9.06 16.28
C LEU A 267 12.84 9.76 16.45
N HIS A 268 12.11 10.03 15.37
CA HIS A 268 10.83 10.76 15.40
C HIS A 268 9.59 9.89 15.20
N ARG A 269 9.80 8.59 15.00
CA ARG A 269 8.84 7.69 14.37
C ARG A 269 7.64 7.29 15.24
N THR A 270 7.87 6.75 16.43
CA THR A 270 6.80 6.22 17.29
C THR A 270 5.91 7.33 17.86
N TYR A 271 6.51 8.49 18.13
CA TYR A 271 5.81 9.65 18.70
C TYR A 271 4.76 10.21 17.73
N ILE A 272 5.19 10.56 16.51
CA ILE A 272 4.32 11.20 15.51
C ILE A 272 3.09 10.35 15.20
N ILE A 273 3.26 9.03 15.07
CA ILE A 273 2.19 8.15 14.60
C ILE A 273 1.16 7.84 15.69
N ASN A 274 1.62 7.62 16.93
CA ASN A 274 0.72 7.41 18.06
C ASN A 274 -0.14 8.66 18.30
N GLU A 275 0.44 9.85 18.21
CA GLU A 275 -0.30 11.10 18.37
C GLU A 275 -1.34 11.29 17.25
N ILE A 276 -0.99 11.06 15.97
CA ILE A 276 -1.95 11.12 14.86
C ILE A 276 -3.15 10.19 15.11
N LYS A 277 -2.90 8.96 15.56
CA LYS A 277 -3.95 7.98 15.87
C LYS A 277 -4.83 8.42 17.02
N ASN A 278 -4.24 8.81 18.14
CA ASN A 278 -4.98 9.25 19.32
C ASN A 278 -5.90 10.43 18.99
N ILE A 279 -5.41 11.38 18.19
CA ILE A 279 -6.20 12.51 17.70
C ILE A 279 -7.36 12.00 16.86
N ALA A 280 -7.10 11.17 15.86
CA ALA A 280 -8.13 10.62 14.98
C ALA A 280 -9.22 9.85 15.73
N ASP A 281 -8.82 8.94 16.64
CA ASP A 281 -9.73 8.12 17.43
C ASP A 281 -10.62 8.98 18.33
N SER A 282 -10.09 10.06 18.92
CA SER A 282 -10.86 11.00 19.74
C SER A 282 -11.93 11.78 18.96
N LEU A 283 -11.81 11.81 17.64
CA LEU A 283 -12.68 12.55 16.72
C LEU A 283 -13.63 11.63 15.93
N LYS A 284 -13.45 10.31 16.00
CA LYS A 284 -14.28 9.32 15.28
C LYS A 284 -15.78 9.50 15.61
N GLY A 285 -16.62 9.57 14.57
CA GLY A 285 -18.07 9.73 14.69
C GLY A 285 -18.56 11.17 14.92
N LYS A 286 -17.66 12.16 14.95
CA LYS A 286 -18.02 13.59 14.98
C LYS A 286 -18.06 14.18 13.57
N ARG A 287 -18.66 15.35 13.40
CA ARG A 287 -18.50 16.20 12.21
C ARG A 287 -17.46 17.27 12.51
N VAL A 288 -16.34 17.21 11.80
CA VAL A 288 -15.16 18.05 12.03
C VAL A 288 -15.09 19.12 10.97
N ILE A 289 -14.90 20.37 11.39
CA ILE A 289 -14.36 21.41 10.51
C ILE A 289 -12.85 21.43 10.69
N LEU A 290 -12.12 21.36 9.58
CA LEU A 290 -10.67 21.41 9.57
C LEU A 290 -10.20 22.84 9.29
N TYR A 291 -9.46 23.44 10.21
CA TYR A 291 -8.96 24.80 10.08
C TYR A 291 -7.45 24.81 9.78
N GLY A 292 -7.13 25.45 8.66
CA GLY A 292 -5.81 25.85 8.22
C GLY A 292 -5.04 24.78 7.46
N ALA A 293 -4.40 25.17 6.36
CA ALA A 293 -3.73 24.31 5.40
C ALA A 293 -2.22 24.19 5.69
N SER A 294 -1.87 23.67 6.87
CA SER A 294 -0.49 23.35 7.22
C SER A 294 -0.12 21.93 6.78
N GLU A 295 1.17 21.63 6.77
CA GLU A 295 1.68 20.28 6.52
C GLU A 295 1.20 19.29 7.59
N LEU A 296 1.03 19.72 8.84
CA LEU A 296 0.45 18.89 9.90
C LEU A 296 -1.05 18.60 9.67
N THR A 297 -1.80 19.59 9.19
CA THR A 297 -3.21 19.40 8.77
C THR A 297 -3.31 18.32 7.70
N SER A 298 -2.41 18.35 6.73
CA SER A 298 -2.41 17.40 5.61
C SER A 298 -2.30 15.94 6.03
N ILE A 299 -1.60 15.69 7.15
CA ILE A 299 -1.43 14.36 7.73
C ILE A 299 -2.76 13.85 8.30
N LEU A 300 -3.54 14.74 8.90
CA LEU A 300 -4.80 14.38 9.57
C LEU A 300 -6.00 14.29 8.62
N ILE A 301 -5.95 14.98 7.47
CA ILE A 301 -6.98 14.90 6.41
C ILE A 301 -7.30 13.44 6.07
N GLY A 302 -6.29 12.57 6.06
CA GLY A 302 -6.46 11.16 5.79
C GLY A 302 -7.30 10.38 6.79
N GLN A 303 -6.92 10.49 8.07
CA GLN A 303 -7.60 9.81 9.17
C GLN A 303 -9.02 10.34 9.35
N LEU A 304 -9.21 11.63 9.08
CA LEU A 304 -10.46 12.33 9.31
C LEU A 304 -11.29 12.49 8.03
N SER A 305 -10.94 11.87 6.90
CA SER A 305 -11.56 12.20 5.60
C SER A 305 -13.07 12.00 5.57
N GLU A 306 -13.60 11.03 6.33
CA GLU A 306 -15.05 10.77 6.45
C GLU A 306 -15.72 11.60 7.55
N THR A 307 -14.92 12.26 8.38
CA THR A 307 -15.31 13.07 9.54
C THR A 307 -15.29 14.56 9.18
N ILE A 308 -14.43 14.98 8.26
CA ILE A 308 -14.31 16.37 7.79
C ILE A 308 -15.52 16.73 6.94
N VAL A 309 -16.31 17.71 7.40
CA VAL A 309 -17.48 18.24 6.67
C VAL A 309 -17.17 19.55 5.94
N LEU A 310 -16.13 20.27 6.38
CA LEU A 310 -15.67 21.51 5.76
C LEU A 310 -14.19 21.72 6.10
N SER A 311 -13.41 22.24 5.15
CA SER A 311 -12.05 22.72 5.38
C SER A 311 -11.97 24.21 5.11
N VAL A 312 -11.36 24.98 6.02
CA VAL A 312 -11.27 26.44 5.93
C VAL A 312 -9.87 26.93 6.21
N ASP A 313 -9.45 28.02 5.57
CA ASP A 313 -8.17 28.67 5.84
C ASP A 313 -8.34 30.18 5.77
N TYR A 314 -7.69 30.92 6.67
CA TYR A 314 -7.79 32.38 6.72
C TYR A 314 -7.33 33.06 5.43
N ALA A 315 -6.39 32.47 4.71
CA ALA A 315 -5.91 33.03 3.45
C ALA A 315 -6.90 32.81 2.28
N ALA A 316 -7.99 32.06 2.49
CA ALA A 316 -9.09 31.92 1.53
C ALA A 316 -10.16 33.01 1.73
N SER A 317 -10.83 33.39 0.65
CA SER A 317 -11.94 34.36 0.62
C SER A 317 -13.12 33.80 -0.19
N ASP A 318 -14.25 34.52 -0.20
CA ASP A 318 -15.47 34.08 -0.90
C ASP A 318 -15.28 33.94 -2.41
N THR A 319 -14.27 34.60 -2.97
CA THR A 319 -13.91 34.54 -4.39
C THR A 319 -12.64 33.74 -4.67
N VAL A 320 -11.84 33.41 -3.65
CA VAL A 320 -10.55 32.73 -3.78
C VAL A 320 -10.47 31.59 -2.78
N SER A 321 -10.60 30.35 -3.25
CA SER A 321 -10.29 29.16 -2.44
C SER A 321 -8.82 28.79 -2.54
N ILE A 322 -8.31 28.14 -1.49
CA ILE A 322 -6.97 27.57 -1.47
C ILE A 322 -7.07 26.08 -1.68
N ASP A 323 -6.51 25.58 -2.77
CA ASP A 323 -6.40 24.14 -3.00
C ASP A 323 -5.02 23.68 -2.54
N LYS A 324 -4.99 22.92 -1.43
CA LYS A 324 -3.76 22.35 -0.86
C LYS A 324 -4.04 20.94 -0.37
N TYR A 325 -3.06 20.04 -0.57
CA TYR A 325 -3.13 18.66 -0.09
C TYR A 325 -4.39 17.90 -0.56
N GLY A 326 -4.79 18.13 -1.82
CA GLY A 326 -5.99 17.52 -2.41
C GLY A 326 -7.31 17.90 -1.73
N THR A 327 -7.30 18.97 -0.92
CA THR A 327 -8.46 19.48 -0.21
C THR A 327 -8.64 20.95 -0.53
N ARG A 328 -9.89 21.34 -0.78
CA ARG A 328 -10.26 22.73 -1.00
C ARG A 328 -10.55 23.40 0.34
N PHE A 329 -9.81 24.47 0.63
CA PHE A 329 -10.00 25.30 1.80
C PHE A 329 -10.78 26.56 1.41
N CYS A 330 -11.91 26.77 2.10
CA CYS A 330 -12.81 27.88 1.91
C CYS A 330 -12.57 29.00 2.94
N SER A 331 -13.22 30.14 2.73
CA SER A 331 -13.30 31.23 3.70
C SER A 331 -13.85 30.73 5.05
N PRO A 332 -13.31 31.18 6.20
CA PRO A 332 -13.85 30.85 7.52
C PRO A 332 -15.33 31.20 7.70
N GLN A 333 -15.89 32.12 6.90
CA GLN A 333 -17.32 32.47 6.96
C GLN A 333 -18.23 31.27 6.71
N ALA A 334 -17.80 30.35 5.84
CA ALA A 334 -18.55 29.14 5.48
C ALA A 334 -18.80 28.19 6.66
N ILE A 335 -18.08 28.37 7.78
CA ILE A 335 -18.31 27.61 9.03
C ILE A 335 -19.77 27.74 9.49
N SER A 336 -20.38 28.92 9.33
CA SER A 336 -21.74 29.21 9.82
C SER A 336 -22.81 28.38 9.12
N ASP A 337 -22.53 27.94 7.89
CA ASP A 337 -23.50 27.29 7.00
C ASP A 337 -23.42 25.75 7.06
N VAL A 338 -22.44 25.20 7.77
CA VAL A 338 -22.18 23.76 7.82
C VAL A 338 -22.39 23.24 9.24
N GLU A 339 -23.24 22.22 9.39
CA GLU A 339 -23.46 21.59 10.69
C GLU A 339 -22.23 20.78 11.12
N HIS A 340 -21.70 21.09 12.30
CA HIS A 340 -20.48 20.47 12.82
C HIS A 340 -20.52 20.33 14.34
N ASP A 341 -19.71 19.40 14.84
CA ASP A 341 -19.62 19.10 16.26
C ASP A 341 -18.34 19.69 16.88
N ILE A 342 -17.29 19.89 16.06
CA ILE A 342 -15.98 20.35 16.53
C ILE A 342 -15.18 21.03 15.42
N ILE A 343 -14.27 21.91 15.80
CA ILE A 343 -13.30 22.54 14.91
C ILE A 343 -11.90 22.09 15.30
N PHE A 344 -11.20 21.47 14.36
CA PHE A 344 -9.84 20.98 14.54
C PHE A 344 -8.86 21.87 13.79
N VAL A 345 -7.90 22.47 14.50
CA VAL A 345 -6.95 23.45 13.98
C VAL A 345 -5.59 22.78 13.79
N GLY A 346 -5.13 22.69 12.54
CA GLY A 346 -3.84 22.06 12.22
C GLY A 346 -2.69 23.06 12.04
N VAL A 347 -2.91 24.36 12.19
CA VAL A 347 -1.85 25.39 12.06
C VAL A 347 -1.18 25.66 13.41
N LEU A 348 0.14 25.80 13.37
CA LEU A 348 0.99 26.04 14.53
C LEU A 348 1.05 27.54 14.90
N SER A 349 1.16 27.84 16.19
CA SER A 349 1.59 29.10 16.80
C SER A 349 0.71 30.31 16.47
N ARG A 350 -0.60 30.07 16.32
CA ARG A 350 -1.63 31.10 16.02
C ARG A 350 -2.91 30.91 16.84
N GLU A 351 -2.82 30.35 18.04
CA GLU A 351 -4.00 29.93 18.82
C GLU A 351 -4.98 31.07 19.08
N ASP A 352 -4.53 32.19 19.64
CA ASP A 352 -5.40 33.33 19.97
C ASP A 352 -6.08 33.92 18.74
N GLU A 353 -5.35 34.03 17.64
CA GLU A 353 -5.84 34.56 16.37
C GLU A 353 -6.92 33.65 15.77
N VAL A 354 -6.64 32.34 15.71
CA VAL A 354 -7.60 31.37 15.17
C VAL A 354 -8.83 31.30 16.04
N ARG A 355 -8.70 31.33 17.38
CA ARG A 355 -9.84 31.35 18.30
C ARG A 355 -10.72 32.57 18.04
N ALA A 356 -10.13 33.76 17.89
CA ALA A 356 -10.87 34.98 17.61
C ALA A 356 -11.68 34.85 16.31
N ILE A 357 -11.03 34.44 15.21
CA ILE A 357 -11.68 34.29 13.89
C ILE A 357 -12.80 33.24 13.95
N VAL A 358 -12.50 32.06 14.47
CA VAL A 358 -13.45 30.94 14.48
C VAL A 358 -14.66 31.22 15.37
N SER A 359 -14.46 31.95 16.47
CA SER A 359 -15.54 32.31 17.40
C SER A 359 -16.60 33.23 16.80
N GLU A 360 -16.29 33.93 15.71
CA GLU A 360 -17.27 34.72 14.96
C GLU A 360 -18.31 33.85 14.25
N TYR A 361 -17.94 32.62 13.88
CA TYR A 361 -18.74 31.75 13.02
C TYR A 361 -19.23 30.47 13.72
N SER A 362 -18.64 30.10 14.87
CA SER A 362 -19.05 28.92 15.62
C SER A 362 -18.74 29.03 17.11
N ASN A 363 -19.61 28.41 17.91
CA ASN A 363 -19.43 28.23 19.36
C ASN A 363 -19.03 26.79 19.73
N LYS A 364 -18.73 25.93 18.75
CA LYS A 364 -18.34 24.54 18.97
C LYS A 364 -16.92 24.45 19.56
N PRO A 365 -16.56 23.32 20.20
CA PRO A 365 -15.22 23.14 20.75
C PRO A 365 -14.14 23.28 19.67
N ILE A 366 -13.01 23.90 20.04
CA ILE A 366 -11.84 24.07 19.16
C ILE A 366 -10.68 23.27 19.76
N ILE A 367 -10.14 22.33 18.98
CA ILE A 367 -8.97 21.53 19.33
C ILE A 367 -7.79 21.98 18.47
N PHE A 368 -6.69 22.37 19.10
CA PHE A 368 -5.45 22.72 18.43
C PHE A 368 -4.53 21.50 18.37
N ALA A 369 -4.03 21.18 17.18
CA ALA A 369 -3.09 20.09 16.99
C ALA A 369 -1.84 20.27 17.88
N GLU A 370 -1.36 21.50 18.05
CA GLU A 370 -0.24 21.83 18.95
C GLU A 370 -0.42 21.41 20.40
N ALA A 371 -1.63 21.57 20.93
CA ALA A 371 -1.93 21.23 22.31
C ALA A 371 -1.78 19.72 22.56
N LEU A 372 -1.84 18.90 21.51
CA LEU A 372 -1.75 17.45 21.58
C LEU A 372 -0.27 17.01 21.51
N PHE A 373 0.57 17.71 20.76
CA PHE A 373 2.01 17.43 20.66
C PHE A 373 2.88 18.06 21.77
N LEU A 374 2.32 18.89 22.66
CA LEU A 374 3.08 19.58 23.71
C LEU A 374 2.73 19.11 25.14
N GLN A 375 1.74 18.25 25.31
CA GLN A 375 1.28 17.82 26.63
C GLN A 375 2.19 16.81 27.36
N HIS A 376 3.20 16.25 26.68
CA HIS A 376 4.08 15.23 27.29
C HIS A 376 5.56 15.47 26.96
N ARG A 377 6.09 16.62 27.39
CA ARG A 377 7.55 16.83 27.54
C ARG A 377 8.05 16.25 28.85
#